data_AF-A0A9D5RHQ2-F1
#
_entry.id   AF-A0A9D5RHQ2-F1
#
_cell.length_a   1.000
_cell.length_b   1.000
_cell.length_c   1.000
_cell.angle_alpha   90.00
_cell.angle_beta   90.00
_cell.angle_gamma   90.00
#
_symmetry.space_group_name_H-M   'P 1'
#
loop_
_entity.id
_entity.type
_entity.pdbx_description
1 polymer ?
#
loop_
_entity_poly.entity_id
_entity_poly.type
_entity_poly.pdbx_seq_one_letter_code
_entity_poly.pdbx_strand_id
1 'polypeptide(L)'
;MWEEVVQDDLVCIADRPGGDLVCMDKEDGSIWFWFHDVADDNLVMVADSFEEFICGFSCEEPANDNNDEPEMSLSPELDKLLREKAQEHNK
;
A
#
# COMPACT_ATOMS: atom_id res chain seq x y z
N MET A 1 7.87 -10.42 13.84
CA MET A 1 8.97 -9.55 13.35
C MET A 1 9.02 -9.75 11.83
N TRP A 2 9.31 -8.75 10.99
CA TRP A 2 9.28 -8.95 9.52
C TRP A 2 10.25 -10.06 9.04
N GLU A 3 11.30 -10.30 9.82
CA GLU A 3 12.28 -11.38 9.70
C GLU A 3 11.67 -12.80 9.74
N GLU A 4 10.44 -12.97 10.24
CA GLU A 4 9.76 -14.28 10.30
C GLU A 4 8.89 -14.56 9.08
N VAL A 5 8.71 -13.56 8.20
CA VAL A 5 7.72 -13.58 7.11
C VAL A 5 8.38 -13.48 5.73
N VAL A 6 9.51 -12.79 5.66
CA VAL A 6 10.29 -12.63 4.45
C VAL A 6 11.23 -13.83 4.29
N GLN A 7 11.28 -14.42 3.08
CA GLN A 7 12.16 -15.55 2.78
C GLN A 7 13.63 -15.22 3.11
N ASP A 8 14.43 -16.21 3.53
CA ASP A 8 15.80 -16.02 4.03
C ASP A 8 16.71 -15.25 3.06
N ASP A 9 16.48 -15.37 1.75
CA ASP A 9 17.30 -14.75 0.71
C ASP A 9 16.91 -13.30 0.38
N LEU A 10 15.81 -12.82 0.95
CA LEU A 10 15.32 -11.45 0.76
C LEU A 10 15.75 -10.54 1.93
N VAL A 11 16.01 -9.27 1.63
CA VAL A 11 16.21 -8.20 2.60
C VAL A 11 15.19 -7.10 2.39
N CYS A 12 14.49 -6.68 3.45
CA CYS A 12 13.56 -5.57 3.39
C CYS A 12 14.34 -4.25 3.21
N ILE A 13 13.97 -3.47 2.18
CA ILE A 13 14.60 -2.18 1.86
C ILE A 13 13.65 -0.99 2.04
N ALA A 14 12.34 -1.22 2.08
CA ALA A 14 11.34 -0.21 2.39
C ALA A 14 10.03 -0.85 2.88
N ASP A 15 9.29 -0.11 3.71
CA ASP A 15 7.95 -0.49 4.16
C ASP A 15 6.88 0.47 3.61
N ARG A 16 5.66 -0.05 3.44
CA ARG A 16 4.47 0.75 3.16
C ARG A 16 3.51 0.70 4.35
N PRO A 17 2.78 1.80 4.64
CA PRO A 17 1.70 1.78 5.61
C PRO A 17 0.73 0.65 5.32
N GLY A 18 0.38 -0.13 6.33
CA GLY A 18 -0.45 -1.33 6.20
C GLY A 18 0.32 -2.65 6.36
N GLY A 19 1.65 -2.63 6.22
CA GLY A 19 2.49 -3.80 6.48
C GLY A 19 3.08 -4.45 5.23
N ASP A 20 2.79 -3.95 4.04
CA ASP A 20 3.46 -4.40 2.81
C ASP A 20 4.93 -4.00 2.80
N LEU A 21 5.75 -4.82 2.16
CA LEU A 21 7.20 -4.63 2.15
C LEU A 21 7.74 -4.62 0.72
N VAL A 22 8.79 -3.82 0.52
CA VAL A 22 9.66 -3.90 -0.65
C VAL A 22 10.93 -4.62 -0.22
N CYS A 23 11.20 -5.73 -0.89
CA CYS A 23 12.31 -6.62 -0.61
C CYS A 23 13.27 -6.66 -1.79
N MET A 24 14.55 -6.90 -1.50
CA MET A 24 15.59 -7.13 -2.49
C MET A 24 16.21 -8.50 -2.26
N ASP A 25 16.43 -9.26 -3.33
CA ASP A 25 17.16 -10.51 -3.28
C ASP A 25 18.66 -10.26 -3.03
N LYS A 26 19.25 -11.04 -2.12
CA LYS A 26 20.65 -10.88 -1.71
C LYS A 26 21.64 -11.40 -2.75
N GLU A 27 21.24 -12.34 -3.61
CA GLU A 27 22.12 -12.95 -4.61
C GLU A 27 22.18 -12.12 -5.89
N ASP A 28 21.03 -11.76 -6.46
CA ASP A 28 20.96 -11.11 -7.77
C ASP A 28 20.52 -9.65 -7.74
N GLY A 29 20.00 -9.16 -6.61
CA GLY A 29 19.54 -7.78 -6.45
C GLY A 29 18.19 -7.50 -7.11
N SER A 30 17.44 -8.52 -7.52
CA SER A 30 16.06 -8.40 -8.00
C SER A 30 15.15 -7.84 -6.90
N ILE A 31 14.09 -7.13 -7.30
CA ILE A 31 13.19 -6.43 -6.38
C ILE A 31 11.83 -7.11 -6.36
N TRP A 32 11.34 -7.36 -5.16
CA TRP A 32 10.11 -8.10 -4.88
C TRP A 32 9.20 -7.31 -3.96
N PHE A 33 7.90 -7.29 -4.27
CA PHE A 33 6.88 -6.77 -3.36
C PHE A 33 6.27 -7.93 -2.59
N TRP A 34 6.26 -7.79 -1.26
CA TRP A 34 5.57 -8.69 -0.36
C TRP A 34 4.29 -8.05 0.15
N PHE A 35 3.16 -8.72 -0.06
CA PHE A 35 1.83 -8.25 0.32
C PHE A 35 1.33 -8.99 1.56
N HIS A 36 1.07 -8.25 2.64
CA HIS A 36 0.76 -8.86 3.94
C HIS A 36 -0.64 -9.49 4.02
N ASP A 37 -1.57 -9.04 3.18
CA ASP A 37 -2.98 -9.45 3.16
C ASP A 37 -3.28 -10.59 2.19
N VAL A 38 -2.28 -11.00 1.39
CA VAL A 38 -2.38 -12.09 0.43
C VAL A 38 -1.84 -13.37 1.07
N ALA A 39 -2.66 -14.43 1.07
CA ALA A 39 -2.32 -15.69 1.74
C ALA A 39 -1.36 -16.58 0.93
N ASP A 40 -1.52 -16.61 -0.40
CA ASP A 40 -0.75 -17.45 -1.32
C ASP A 40 -0.14 -16.57 -2.42
N ASP A 41 1.08 -16.87 -2.86
CA ASP A 41 1.80 -16.12 -3.91
C ASP A 41 1.89 -14.61 -3.62
N ASN A 42 2.12 -14.27 -2.35
CA ASN A 42 2.19 -12.89 -1.87
C ASN A 42 3.51 -12.17 -2.18
N LEU A 43 4.36 -12.77 -3.02
CA LEU A 43 5.63 -12.23 -3.50
C LEU A 43 5.57 -12.04 -5.01
N VAL A 44 5.76 -10.80 -5.45
CA VAL A 44 5.73 -10.43 -6.87
C VAL A 44 7.04 -9.74 -7.22
N MET A 45 7.77 -10.28 -8.18
CA MET A 45 8.96 -9.62 -8.73
C MET A 45 8.52 -8.41 -9.56
N VAL A 46 9.13 -7.25 -9.28
CA VAL A 46 8.78 -5.96 -9.92
C VAL A 46 9.93 -5.35 -10.72
N ALA A 47 11.17 -5.80 -10.48
CA ALA A 47 12.34 -5.41 -11.25
C ALA A 47 13.42 -6.50 -11.18
N ASP A 48 14.21 -6.65 -12.23
CA ASP A 48 15.30 -7.63 -12.29
C ASP A 48 16.56 -7.13 -11.55
N SER A 49 16.62 -5.84 -11.21
CA SER A 49 17.72 -5.24 -10.44
C SER A 49 17.30 -4.01 -9.66
N PHE A 50 18.07 -3.68 -8.62
CA PHE A 50 17.89 -2.43 -7.87
C PHE A 50 18.07 -1.17 -8.74
N GLU A 51 18.99 -1.18 -9.72
CA GLU A 51 19.18 -0.05 -10.63
C GLU A 51 17.93 0.22 -11.47
N GLU A 52 17.37 -0.83 -12.07
CA GLU A 52 16.12 -0.74 -12.84
C GLU A 52 14.98 -0.18 -11.97
N PHE A 53 14.84 -0.69 -10.74
CA PHE A 53 13.83 -0.22 -9.80
C PHE A 53 13.97 1.27 -9.48
N ILE A 54 15.18 1.74 -9.16
CA ILE A 54 15.41 3.17 -8.86
C ILE A 54 15.19 4.04 -10.11
N CYS A 55 15.63 3.59 -11.28
CA CYS A 55 15.45 4.34 -12.53
C CYS A 55 13.99 4.39 -12.99
N GLY A 56 13.16 3.44 -12.54
CA GLY A 56 11.72 3.42 -12.79
C GLY A 56 10.93 4.49 -12.02
N PHE A 57 11.52 5.13 -11.01
CA PHE A 57 10.85 6.22 -10.29
C PHE A 57 10.70 7.45 -11.18
N SER A 58 9.47 7.75 -11.58
CA SER A 58 9.11 9.04 -12.14
C SER A 58 8.70 9.99 -11.02
N CYS A 59 9.26 11.20 -11.02
CA CYS A 59 8.65 12.30 -10.29
C CYS A 59 7.36 12.67 -11.04
N GLU A 60 6.21 12.29 -10.49
CA GLU A 60 4.97 12.95 -10.88
C GLU A 60 5.08 14.39 -10.37
N GLU A 61 5.07 15.38 -11.28
CA GLU A 61 4.82 16.75 -10.84
C GLU A 61 3.50 16.71 -10.08
N PRO A 62 3.40 17.36 -8.90
CA PRO A 62 2.12 17.45 -8.22
C PRO A 62 1.16 17.97 -9.28
N ALA A 63 0.09 17.20 -9.54
CA ALA A 63 -1.05 17.75 -10.24
C ALA A 63 -1.29 19.11 -9.59
N ASN A 64 -1.39 20.15 -10.40
CA ASN A 64 -1.64 21.51 -9.95
C ASN A 64 -3.09 21.58 -9.44
N ASP A 65 -3.44 20.71 -8.49
CA ASP A 65 -4.63 20.77 -7.68
C ASP A 65 -4.31 21.81 -6.62
N ASN A 66 -4.85 22.99 -6.88
CA ASN A 66 -5.13 23.95 -5.84
C ASN A 66 -5.62 23.17 -4.60
N ASN A 67 -5.01 23.46 -3.45
CA ASN A 67 -5.38 22.93 -2.15
C ASN A 67 -6.84 23.26 -1.80
N ASP A 68 -7.79 22.58 -2.41
CA ASP A 68 -9.11 22.32 -1.84
C ASP A 68 -9.09 20.85 -1.48
N GLU A 69 -8.84 20.56 -0.21
CA GLU A 69 -9.17 19.25 0.35
C GLU A 69 -10.56 18.89 -0.16
N PRO A 70 -10.77 17.73 -0.81
CA PRO A 70 -12.13 17.34 -1.17
C PRO A 70 -12.87 17.12 0.14
N GLU A 71 -13.64 18.13 0.55
CA GLU A 71 -14.57 18.03 1.65
C GLU A 71 -15.58 16.95 1.24
N MET A 72 -15.34 15.71 1.67
CA MET A 72 -16.22 14.58 1.40
C MET A 72 -17.50 14.77 2.22
N SER A 73 -18.37 15.66 1.77
CA SER A 73 -19.72 15.77 2.29
C SER A 73 -20.51 14.57 1.82
N LEU A 74 -21.06 13.80 2.76
CA LEU A 74 -22.04 12.76 2.45
C LEU A 74 -23.25 13.40 1.74
N SER A 75 -23.86 12.68 0.80
CA SER A 75 -25.14 13.13 0.25
C SER A 75 -26.18 13.25 1.38
N PRO A 76 -27.12 14.21 1.31
CA PRO A 76 -28.14 14.38 2.36
C PRO A 76 -28.95 13.11 2.63
N GLU A 77 -29.12 12.27 1.60
CA GLU A 77 -29.81 10.99 1.71
C GLU A 77 -29.00 9.96 2.49
N LEU A 78 -27.68 9.90 2.27
CA LEU A 78 -26.80 8.95 2.94
C LEU A 78 -26.56 9.33 4.41
N ASP A 79 -26.40 10.62 4.72
CA ASP A 79 -26.29 11.09 6.12
C ASP A 79 -27.56 10.78 6.92
N LYS A 80 -28.74 10.99 6.30
CA LYS A 80 -30.02 10.65 6.93
C LYS A 80 -30.15 9.15 7.21
N LEU A 81 -29.81 8.30 6.25
CA LEU A 81 -29.86 6.84 6.40
C LEU A 81 -28.96 6.35 7.53
N LEU A 82 -27.74 6.86 7.62
CA LEU A 82 -26.78 6.48 8.66
C LEU A 82 -27.27 6.89 10.06
N ARG A 83 -27.85 8.07 10.20
CA ARG A 83 -28.44 8.54 11.47
C ARG A 83 -29.62 7.69 11.93
N GLU A 84 -30.50 7.31 11.00
CA GLU A 84 -31.63 6.42 11.30
C GLU A 84 -31.14 5.05 11.78
N LYS A 85 -30.15 4.47 11.10
CA LYS A 85 -29.56 3.17 11.48
C LYS A 85 -28.81 3.20 12.81
N ALA A 86 -28.11 4.30 13.12
CA ALA A 86 -27.43 4.45 14.41
C ALA A 86 -28.41 4.53 15.59
N GLN A 87 -29.63 5.05 15.36
CA GLN A 87 -30.67 5.12 16.40
C GLN A 87 -31.39 3.79 16.62
N GLU A 88 -31.48 2.93 15.59
CA GLU A 88 -32.05 1.58 15.69
C GLU A 88 -31.20 0.62 16.54
N HIS A 89 -29.89 0.86 16.64
CA HIS A 89 -28.94 0.00 17.38
C HIS A 89 -28.72 0.39 18.85
N ASN A 90 -29.33 1.47 19.34
CA ASN A 90 -29.23 1.95 20.74
C ASN A 90 -30.50 1.68 21.57
N LYS A 91 -31.27 0.65 21.22
CA LYS A 91 -32.39 0.11 22.01
C LYS A 91 -32.21 -1.38 22.25
#